data_AF-A0A2R6E601-F1
#
_entry.id   AF-A0A2R6E601-F1
#
_cell.length_a   1.000
_cell.length_b   1.000
_cell.length_c   1.000
_cell.angle_alpha   90.00
_cell.angle_beta   90.00
_cell.angle_gamma   90.00
#
_symmetry.space_group_name_H-M   'P 1'
#
loop_
_entity.id
_entity.type
_entity.pdbx_description
1 polymer ?
#
loop_
_entity_poly.entity_id
_entity_poly.type
_entity_poly.pdbx_seq_one_letter_code
_entity_poly.pdbx_strand_id
1 'polypeptide(L)'
;MNDAPDAADAYRTVAGPGRARFEVRGSEFIGHVRPARTVDEAEGFVEAVRAEHADATHNVPAYRVRADPLREYASDDGEPTNSAGKPALNVLQQEEIENVVAVVTRYYGGTNLGVGGLARAYSRAVKGAVDDAGTDTERPHERFSITVEYDDSGTVRGILESEN
;
A
#
# COMPACT_ATOMS: atom_id res chain seq x y z
N MET A 1 -9.03 -2.95 24.39
CA MET A 1 -8.15 -3.96 23.77
C MET A 1 -7.52 -3.23 22.60
N ASN A 2 -6.30 -2.74 22.80
CA ASN A 2 -5.62 -1.84 21.88
C ASN A 2 -4.47 -2.65 21.26
N ASP A 3 -4.79 -3.47 20.25
CA ASP A 3 -3.78 -4.16 19.42
C ASP A 3 -3.40 -3.24 18.26
N ALA A 4 -2.84 -2.07 18.59
CA ALA A 4 -2.14 -1.30 17.56
C ALA A 4 -0.83 -2.04 17.28
N PRO A 5 -0.50 -2.37 16.02
CA PRO A 5 0.72 -3.07 15.69
C PRO A 5 1.93 -2.25 16.16
N ASP A 6 2.86 -2.89 16.87
CA ASP A 6 4.11 -2.26 17.28
C ASP A 6 4.96 -2.00 16.02
N ALA A 7 5.74 -0.92 16.01
CA ALA A 7 6.71 -0.65 14.97
C ALA A 7 7.72 -1.81 14.79
N ALA A 8 7.91 -2.62 15.84
CA ALA A 8 8.74 -3.82 15.82
C ALA A 8 8.06 -5.08 15.22
N ASP A 9 6.74 -5.10 15.07
CA ASP A 9 6.02 -6.29 14.62
C ASP A 9 6.25 -6.57 13.13
N ALA A 10 6.37 -7.84 12.78
CA ALA A 10 6.42 -8.25 11.37
C ALA A 10 5.09 -7.91 10.68
N TYR A 11 5.16 -7.51 9.40
CA TYR A 11 3.99 -7.14 8.62
C TYR A 11 4.08 -7.61 7.18
N ARG A 12 2.93 -7.81 6.55
CA ARG A 12 2.87 -8.13 5.13
C ARG A 12 2.87 -6.84 4.31
N THR A 13 3.64 -6.81 3.23
CA THR A 13 3.63 -5.71 2.26
C THR A 13 3.70 -6.28 0.83
N VAL A 14 3.59 -5.44 -0.19
CA VAL A 14 3.84 -5.85 -1.58
C VAL A 14 5.34 -5.97 -1.83
N ALA A 15 5.80 -6.98 -2.58
CA ALA A 15 7.23 -7.24 -2.78
C ALA A 15 7.91 -6.15 -3.65
N GLY A 16 7.12 -5.43 -4.44
CA GLY A 16 7.57 -4.34 -5.29
C GLY A 16 6.39 -3.61 -5.94
N PRO A 17 6.64 -2.80 -6.97
CA PRO A 17 5.59 -2.21 -7.78
C PRO A 17 4.81 -3.30 -8.54
N GLY A 18 3.48 -3.16 -8.63
CA GLY A 18 2.62 -4.03 -9.44
C GLY A 18 1.53 -3.25 -10.16
N ARG A 19 1.06 -3.81 -11.28
CA ARG A 19 0.06 -3.17 -12.14
C ARG A 19 -0.90 -4.19 -12.74
N ALA A 20 -2.19 -3.86 -12.75
CA ALA A 20 -3.19 -4.65 -13.46
C ALA A 20 -4.18 -3.76 -14.21
N ARG A 21 -4.56 -4.17 -15.43
CA ARG A 21 -5.51 -3.45 -16.27
C ARG A 21 -6.64 -4.35 -16.73
N PHE A 22 -7.85 -3.82 -16.76
CA PHE A 22 -8.99 -4.48 -17.40
C PHE A 22 -10.07 -3.47 -17.80
N GLU A 23 -11.00 -3.93 -18.65
CA GLU A 23 -12.16 -3.16 -19.07
C GLU A 23 -13.47 -3.80 -18.60
N VAL A 24 -14.47 -2.98 -18.29
CA VAL A 24 -15.83 -3.41 -18.01
C VAL A 24 -16.84 -2.36 -18.49
N ARG A 25 -17.76 -2.77 -19.36
CA ARG A 25 -18.77 -1.89 -19.99
C ARG A 25 -18.15 -0.62 -20.62
N GLY A 26 -17.03 -0.80 -21.31
CA GLY A 26 -16.28 0.27 -21.98
C GLY A 26 -15.45 1.14 -21.04
N SER A 27 -15.62 1.04 -19.71
CA SER A 27 -14.74 1.72 -18.75
C SER A 27 -13.47 0.91 -18.56
N GLU A 28 -12.34 1.59 -18.62
CA GLU A 28 -11.03 0.99 -18.35
C GLU A 28 -10.59 1.32 -16.92
N PHE A 29 -10.01 0.33 -16.25
CA PHE A 29 -9.42 0.44 -14.92
C PHE A 29 -7.98 -0.04 -14.95
N ILE A 30 -7.08 0.75 -14.36
CA ILE A 30 -5.68 0.43 -14.20
C ILE A 30 -5.33 0.57 -12.71
N GLY A 31 -5.12 -0.55 -12.04
CA GLY A 31 -4.61 -0.57 -10.66
C GLY A 31 -3.10 -0.47 -10.66
N HIS A 32 -2.56 0.40 -9.81
CA HIS A 32 -1.14 0.51 -9.50
C HIS A 32 -0.95 0.30 -8.01
N VAL A 33 0.05 -0.48 -7.61
CA VAL A 33 0.46 -0.60 -6.21
C VAL A 33 1.98 -0.51 -6.10
N ARG A 34 2.47 -0.05 -4.96
CA ARG A 34 3.89 -0.18 -4.59
C ARG A 34 4.07 -0.09 -3.07
N PRO A 35 5.25 -0.49 -2.54
CA PRO A 35 5.61 -0.22 -1.17
C PRO A 35 5.66 1.31 -0.91
N ALA A 36 5.19 1.73 0.26
CA ALA A 36 5.32 3.09 0.76
C ALA A 36 5.46 3.05 2.29
N ARG A 37 6.63 3.44 2.80
CA ARG A 37 6.99 3.38 4.22
C ARG A 37 6.55 4.61 4.99
N THR A 38 6.27 5.70 4.29
CA THR A 38 5.82 6.96 4.89
C THR A 38 4.61 7.51 4.15
N VAL A 39 3.87 8.41 4.82
CA VAL A 39 2.74 9.10 4.20
C VAL A 39 3.20 9.93 3.02
N ASP A 40 4.34 10.61 3.13
CA ASP A 40 4.93 11.39 2.04
C ASP A 40 5.29 10.53 0.82
N GLU A 41 5.82 9.31 1.03
CA GLU A 41 6.08 8.36 -0.07
C GLU A 41 4.80 7.88 -0.76
N ALA A 42 3.72 7.69 0.01
CA ALA A 42 2.42 7.33 -0.52
C ALA A 42 1.81 8.49 -1.31
N GLU A 43 1.75 9.70 -0.75
CA GLU A 43 1.16 10.86 -1.42
C GLU A 43 1.98 11.28 -2.64
N GLY A 44 3.32 11.21 -2.56
CA GLY A 44 4.19 11.44 -3.72
C GLY A 44 3.93 10.46 -4.87
N PHE A 45 3.57 9.22 -4.57
CA PHE A 45 3.15 8.26 -5.59
C PHE A 45 1.78 8.59 -6.18
N VAL A 46 0.82 8.98 -5.34
CA VAL A 46 -0.51 9.42 -5.79
C VAL A 46 -0.38 10.56 -6.80
N GLU A 47 0.44 11.57 -6.48
CA GLU A 47 0.67 12.70 -7.37
C GLU A 47 1.43 12.30 -8.65
N ALA A 48 2.37 11.37 -8.57
CA ALA A 48 3.05 10.84 -9.75
C ALA A 48 2.07 10.14 -10.71
N VAL A 49 1.19 9.28 -10.21
CA VAL A 49 0.18 8.58 -11.02
C VAL A 49 -0.83 9.57 -11.59
N ARG A 50 -1.26 10.57 -10.80
CA ARG A 50 -2.14 11.66 -11.28
C ARG A 50 -1.51 12.46 -12.41
N ALA A 51 -0.20 12.74 -12.33
CA ALA A 51 0.52 13.44 -13.38
C ALA A 51 0.69 12.58 -14.64
N GLU A 52 0.98 11.28 -14.50
CA GLU A 52 1.07 10.33 -15.61
C GLU A 52 -0.28 10.16 -16.33
N HIS A 53 -1.38 10.12 -15.56
CA HIS A 53 -2.75 9.91 -16.02
C HIS A 53 -3.62 11.15 -15.82
N ALA A 54 -3.11 12.32 -16.21
CA ALA A 54 -3.77 13.60 -16.03
C ALA A 54 -5.08 13.74 -16.84
N ASP A 55 -5.25 12.91 -17.87
CA ASP A 55 -6.43 12.84 -18.73
C ASP A 55 -7.47 11.79 -18.28
N ALA A 56 -7.17 11.04 -17.21
CA ALA A 56 -8.10 10.07 -16.67
C ALA A 56 -9.33 10.73 -16.05
N THR A 57 -10.44 9.99 -16.02
CA THR A 57 -11.66 10.47 -15.38
C THR A 57 -11.49 10.57 -13.87
N HIS A 58 -10.85 9.56 -13.26
CA HIS A 58 -10.55 9.52 -11.83
C HIS A 58 -9.22 8.79 -11.59
N ASN A 59 -8.45 9.24 -10.60
CA ASN A 59 -7.27 8.59 -10.06
C ASN A 59 -7.49 8.38 -8.56
N VAL A 60 -8.12 7.25 -8.22
CA VAL A 60 -8.62 6.94 -6.88
C VAL A 60 -7.50 6.37 -6.01
N PRO A 61 -7.05 7.08 -4.95
CA PRO A 61 -6.00 6.61 -4.08
C PRO A 61 -6.53 5.79 -2.89
N ALA A 62 -5.73 4.84 -2.43
CA ALA A 62 -5.87 4.18 -1.14
C ALA A 62 -4.50 3.77 -0.59
N TYR A 63 -4.23 3.96 0.70
CA TYR A 63 -2.97 3.50 1.31
C TYR A 63 -3.14 3.10 2.78
N ARG A 64 -2.25 2.20 3.22
CA ARG A 64 -2.06 1.80 4.61
C ARG A 64 -0.59 1.96 4.94
N VAL A 65 -0.24 2.90 5.81
CA VAL A 65 1.15 3.22 6.18
C VAL A 65 1.30 3.16 7.68
N ARG A 66 2.32 2.45 8.17
CA ARG A 66 2.70 2.35 9.58
C ARG A 66 3.27 3.67 10.10
N ALA A 67 2.36 4.61 10.35
CA ALA A 67 2.59 5.73 11.24
C ALA A 67 2.14 5.34 12.67
N ASP A 68 2.35 6.22 13.64
CA ASP A 68 1.79 6.09 14.98
C ASP A 68 0.65 7.11 15.17
N PRO A 69 -0.64 6.70 15.09
CA PRO A 69 -1.15 5.36 14.80
C PRO A 69 -1.13 4.99 13.31
N LEU A 70 -1.40 3.72 12.97
CA LEU A 70 -1.51 3.23 11.58
C LEU A 70 -2.39 4.19 10.75
N ARG A 71 -1.82 4.71 9.68
CA ARG A 71 -2.49 5.66 8.79
C ARG A 71 -3.15 4.90 7.65
N GLU A 72 -4.47 4.87 7.66
CA GLU A 72 -5.28 4.38 6.54
C GLU A 72 -5.99 5.54 5.85
N TYR A 73 -5.87 5.60 4.52
CA TYR A 73 -6.49 6.65 3.72
C TYR A 73 -7.14 6.08 2.47
N ALA A 74 -8.25 6.69 2.06
CA ALA A 74 -8.80 6.54 0.74
C ALA A 74 -9.61 7.78 0.35
N SER A 75 -9.74 8.01 -0.95
CA SER A 75 -10.63 9.02 -1.51
C SER A 75 -11.38 8.42 -2.70
N ASP A 76 -12.64 8.79 -2.88
CA ASP A 76 -13.40 8.42 -4.08
C ASP A 76 -13.00 9.27 -5.31
N ASP A 77 -12.19 10.31 -5.14
CA ASP A 77 -11.66 11.15 -6.24
C ASP A 77 -12.71 11.68 -7.23
N GLY A 78 -13.91 12.00 -6.73
CA GLY A 78 -15.03 12.47 -7.55
C GLY A 78 -15.96 11.37 -8.08
N GLU A 79 -15.65 10.10 -7.83
CA GLU A 79 -16.61 9.01 -7.98
C GLU A 79 -17.77 9.15 -6.98
N PRO A 80 -18.92 8.47 -7.21
CA PRO A 80 -19.99 8.39 -6.23
C PRO A 80 -19.49 7.90 -4.87
N THR A 81 -20.02 8.46 -3.80
CA THR A 81 -19.58 8.19 -2.43
C THR A 81 -19.59 6.69 -2.09
N ASN A 82 -18.51 6.21 -1.46
CA ASN A 82 -18.25 4.82 -1.08
C ASN A 82 -18.17 3.82 -2.24
N SER A 83 -18.01 4.30 -3.48
CA SER A 83 -17.99 3.42 -4.66
C SER A 83 -16.58 3.08 -5.16
N ALA A 84 -15.53 3.74 -4.66
CA ALA A 84 -14.19 3.58 -5.19
C ALA A 84 -13.09 3.46 -4.12
N GLY A 85 -12.82 4.54 -3.37
CA GLY A 85 -11.71 4.60 -2.43
C GLY A 85 -11.84 3.59 -1.30
N LYS A 86 -13.02 3.51 -0.68
CA LYS A 86 -13.28 2.53 0.38
C LYS A 86 -13.18 1.08 -0.13
N PRO A 87 -13.80 0.69 -1.26
CA PRO A 87 -13.56 -0.61 -1.88
C PRO A 87 -12.10 -0.94 -2.20
N ALA A 88 -11.30 0.04 -2.61
CA ALA A 88 -9.86 -0.12 -2.83
C ALA A 88 -9.10 -0.38 -1.51
N LEU A 89 -9.34 0.43 -0.48
CA LEU A 89 -8.72 0.28 0.84
C LEU A 89 -9.10 -1.05 1.50
N ASN A 90 -10.36 -1.48 1.36
CA ASN A 90 -10.82 -2.75 1.93
C ASN A 90 -10.01 -3.95 1.42
N VAL A 91 -9.50 -3.92 0.19
CA VAL A 91 -8.63 -4.99 -0.33
C VAL A 91 -7.33 -5.05 0.46
N LEU A 92 -6.67 -3.90 0.67
CA LEU A 92 -5.43 -3.82 1.43
C LEU A 92 -5.63 -4.26 2.89
N GLN A 93 -6.79 -3.95 3.48
CA GLN A 93 -7.17 -4.39 4.82
C GLN A 93 -7.41 -5.89 4.90
N GLN A 94 -8.20 -6.45 3.97
CA GLN A 94 -8.53 -7.88 3.95
C GLN A 94 -7.32 -8.77 3.65
N GLU A 95 -6.37 -8.26 2.87
CA GLU A 95 -5.09 -8.93 2.61
C GLU A 95 -4.04 -8.68 3.71
N GLU A 96 -4.39 -7.88 4.73
CA GLU A 96 -3.51 -7.50 5.85
C GLU A 96 -2.19 -6.86 5.39
N ILE A 97 -2.22 -6.10 4.28
CA ILE A 97 -1.04 -5.47 3.68
C ILE A 97 -0.86 -4.05 4.20
N GLU A 98 0.33 -3.77 4.75
CA GLU A 98 0.73 -2.48 5.31
C GLU A 98 1.97 -1.93 4.59
N ASN A 99 2.27 -0.65 4.85
CA ASN A 99 3.29 0.12 4.13
C ASN A 99 3.15 0.02 2.61
N VAL A 100 1.93 0.29 2.13
CA VAL A 100 1.54 0.14 0.73
C VAL A 100 0.66 1.31 0.31
N VAL A 101 0.84 1.72 -0.94
CA VAL A 101 -0.04 2.67 -1.62
C VAL A 101 -0.59 2.03 -2.89
N ALA A 102 -1.86 2.28 -3.15
CA ALA A 102 -2.58 1.89 -4.34
C ALA A 102 -3.21 3.13 -5.01
N VAL A 103 -3.19 3.17 -6.34
CA VAL A 103 -3.94 4.15 -7.13
C VAL A 103 -4.64 3.42 -8.26
N VAL A 104 -5.96 3.59 -8.37
CA VAL A 104 -6.73 3.06 -9.49
C VAL A 104 -7.10 4.20 -10.42
N THR A 105 -6.50 4.19 -11.61
CA THR A 105 -6.83 5.10 -12.70
C THR A 105 -8.04 4.54 -13.44
N ARG A 106 -9.05 5.38 -13.69
CA ARG A 106 -10.24 5.02 -14.45
C ARG A 106 -10.44 5.95 -15.64
N TYR A 107 -10.70 5.37 -16.80
CA TYR A 107 -11.23 6.07 -17.96
C TYR A 107 -12.72 5.70 -18.17
N TYR A 108 -13.60 6.70 -18.20
CA TYR A 108 -15.04 6.48 -18.36
C TYR A 108 -15.41 6.04 -19.78
N GLY A 109 -16.18 4.95 -19.88
CA GLY A 109 -16.53 4.31 -21.15
C GLY A 109 -17.89 4.65 -21.75
N GLY A 110 -18.58 5.67 -21.24
CA GLY A 110 -19.92 6.03 -21.71
C GLY A 110 -21.08 5.23 -21.09
N THR A 111 -20.80 4.15 -20.34
CA THR A 111 -21.83 3.37 -19.63
C THR A 111 -21.64 3.39 -18.12
N ASN A 112 -22.68 3.79 -17.38
CA ASN A 112 -22.66 3.79 -15.92
C ASN A 112 -22.64 2.36 -15.35
N LEU A 113 -21.72 2.12 -14.40
CA LEU A 113 -21.59 0.85 -13.68
C LEU A 113 -22.49 0.77 -12.44
N GLY A 114 -22.93 1.93 -11.92
CA GLY A 114 -23.57 2.05 -10.62
C GLY A 114 -22.61 1.79 -9.45
N VAL A 115 -23.00 2.16 -8.23
CA VAL A 115 -22.13 2.09 -7.03
C VAL A 115 -21.57 0.69 -6.81
N GLY A 116 -22.41 -0.36 -6.86
CA GLY A 116 -21.94 -1.73 -6.67
C GLY A 116 -21.07 -2.27 -7.81
N GLY A 117 -21.23 -1.75 -9.03
CA GLY A 117 -20.37 -2.08 -10.17
C GLY A 117 -18.99 -1.45 -10.03
N LEU A 118 -18.94 -0.17 -9.64
CA LEU A 118 -17.70 0.56 -9.34
C LEU A 118 -16.94 -0.10 -8.20
N ALA A 119 -17.61 -0.39 -7.09
CA ALA A 119 -16.97 -1.01 -5.92
C ALA A 119 -16.25 -2.30 -6.30
N ARG A 120 -16.89 -3.18 -7.08
CA ARG A 120 -16.27 -4.42 -7.56
C ARG A 120 -15.10 -4.17 -8.52
N ALA A 121 -15.20 -3.15 -9.38
CA ALA A 121 -14.13 -2.83 -10.32
C ALA A 121 -12.90 -2.28 -9.58
N TYR A 122 -13.07 -1.34 -8.65
CA TYR A 122 -11.97 -0.79 -7.86
C TYR A 122 -11.28 -1.85 -6.99
N SER A 123 -12.05 -2.71 -6.30
CA SER A 123 -11.47 -3.84 -5.57
C SER A 123 -10.72 -4.80 -6.48
N ARG A 124 -11.26 -5.13 -7.66
CA ARG A 124 -10.59 -5.99 -8.64
C ARG A 124 -9.27 -5.39 -9.13
N ALA A 125 -9.24 -4.08 -9.37
CA ALA A 125 -8.04 -3.38 -9.85
C ALA A 125 -6.91 -3.44 -8.82
N VAL A 126 -7.20 -3.14 -7.55
CA VAL A 126 -6.21 -3.24 -6.46
C VAL A 126 -5.77 -4.68 -6.27
N LYS A 127 -6.70 -5.64 -6.20
CA LYS A 127 -6.35 -7.05 -6.01
C LYS A 127 -5.45 -7.57 -7.13
N GLY A 128 -5.78 -7.27 -8.38
CA GLY A 128 -4.94 -7.66 -9.51
C GLY A 128 -3.54 -7.05 -9.46
N ALA A 129 -3.42 -5.79 -9.05
CA ALA A 129 -2.12 -5.13 -8.93
C ALA A 129 -1.29 -5.68 -7.75
N VAL A 130 -1.93 -6.05 -6.63
CA VAL A 130 -1.29 -6.76 -5.52
C VAL A 130 -0.82 -8.15 -5.94
N ASP A 131 -1.65 -8.89 -6.67
CA ASP A 131 -1.30 -10.22 -7.16
C ASP A 131 -0.12 -10.18 -8.14
N ASP A 132 -0.06 -9.16 -8.99
CA ASP A 132 1.07 -8.89 -9.90
C ASP A 132 2.36 -8.51 -9.15
N ALA A 133 2.25 -7.65 -8.11
CA ALA A 133 3.39 -7.27 -7.28
C ALA A 133 3.96 -8.45 -6.47
N GLY A 134 3.12 -9.42 -6.13
CA GLY A 134 3.41 -10.38 -5.07
C GLY A 134 3.48 -9.72 -3.69
N THR A 135 3.68 -10.52 -2.64
CA THR A 135 3.75 -10.03 -1.26
C THR A 135 4.86 -10.70 -0.48
N ASP A 136 5.49 -9.93 0.40
CA ASP A 136 6.52 -10.39 1.33
C ASP A 136 6.16 -10.03 2.77
N THR A 137 6.79 -10.71 3.72
CA THR A 137 6.73 -10.37 5.14
C THR A 137 7.98 -9.57 5.52
N GLU A 138 7.78 -8.30 5.83
CA GLU A 138 8.81 -7.43 6.36
C GLU A 138 8.96 -7.65 7.87
N ARG A 139 10.21 -7.74 8.32
CA ARG A 139 10.58 -7.81 9.73
C ARG A 139 11.36 -6.55 10.07
N PRO A 140 10.74 -5.59 10.77
CA PRO A 140 11.45 -4.42 11.27
C PRO A 140 12.70 -4.82 12.03
N HIS A 141 13.81 -4.15 11.75
CA HIS A 141 15.07 -4.34 12.45
C HIS A 141 15.64 -2.97 12.80
N GLU A 142 16.16 -2.85 14.02
CA GLU A 142 16.83 -1.65 14.46
C GLU A 142 18.34 -1.82 14.31
N ARG A 143 19.00 -0.80 13.77
CA ARG A 143 20.45 -0.71 13.79
C ARG A 143 20.85 0.12 14.99
N PHE A 144 21.47 -0.52 15.97
CA PHE A 144 22.10 0.16 17.09
C PHE A 144 23.63 0.15 16.94
N SER A 145 24.29 1.04 17.68
CA SER A 145 25.75 1.12 17.77
C SER A 145 26.14 1.16 19.24
N ILE A 146 27.17 0.41 19.62
CA ILE A 146 27.68 0.37 20.99
C ILE A 146 29.14 0.78 20.96
N THR A 147 29.52 1.68 21.85
CA THR A 147 30.92 2.02 22.13
C THR A 147 31.36 1.28 23.39
N VAL A 148 32.46 0.57 23.31
CA VAL A 148 33.02 -0.21 24.42
C VAL A 148 34.51 0.08 24.56
N GLU A 149 35.03 -0.10 25.76
CA GLU A 149 36.48 -0.10 25.98
C GLU A 149 37.13 -1.23 25.18
N TYR A 150 38.38 -1.04 24.76
CA TYR A 150 39.07 -2.01 23.92
C TYR A 150 39.15 -3.40 24.59
N ASP A 151 39.35 -3.42 25.91
CA ASP A 151 39.44 -4.64 26.70
C ASP A 151 38.12 -5.45 26.71
N ASP A 152 36.97 -4.79 26.53
CA ASP A 152 35.65 -5.42 26.50
C ASP A 152 35.20 -5.83 25.09
N SER A 153 35.93 -5.41 24.05
CA SER A 153 35.54 -5.62 22.64
C SER A 153 35.38 -7.10 22.27
N GLY A 154 36.23 -7.97 22.81
CA GLY A 154 36.16 -9.42 22.58
C GLY A 154 34.91 -10.06 23.20
N THR A 155 34.58 -9.66 24.42
CA THR A 155 33.38 -10.15 25.15
C THR A 155 32.11 -9.71 24.44
N VAL A 156 32.02 -8.43 24.08
CA VAL A 156 30.85 -7.87 23.39
C VAL A 156 30.63 -8.52 22.03
N ARG A 157 31.71 -8.73 21.26
CA ARG A 157 31.61 -9.47 19.98
C ARG A 157 31.11 -10.90 20.19
N GLY A 158 31.63 -11.59 21.21
CA GLY A 158 31.19 -12.95 21.54
C GLY A 158 29.70 -13.04 21.86
N ILE A 159 29.16 -12.08 22.61
CA ILE A 159 27.71 -12.02 22.93
C ILE A 159 26.89 -11.78 21.65
N LEU A 160 27.29 -10.82 20.82
CA LEU A 160 26.59 -10.50 19.57
C LEU A 160 26.60 -11.67 18.55
N GLU A 161 27.68 -12.45 18.53
CA GLU A 161 27.81 -13.61 17.64
C GLU A 161 27.11 -14.87 18.19
N SER A 162 26.91 -14.98 19.50
CA SER A 162 26.27 -16.15 20.13
C SER A 162 24.74 -16.19 20.01
N GLU A 163 24.12 -15.09 19.60
CA GLU A 163 22.66 -14.94 19.48
C GLU A 163 22.15 -15.14 18.03
N ASN A 164 22.93 -15.81 17.17
CA ASN A 164 22.57 -16.15 15.79
C ASN A 164 22.04 -17.59 15.66
#